data_AF-K1SQP9-F1
#
_entry.id   AF-K1SQP9-F1
#
_cell.length_a   1.000
_cell.length_b   1.000
_cell.length_c   1.000
_cell.angle_alpha   90.00
_cell.angle_beta   90.00
_cell.angle_gamma   90.00
#
_symmetry.space_group_name_H-M   'P 1'
#
loop_
_entity.id
_entity.type
_entity.pdbx_description
1 polymer ?
#
loop_
_entity_poly.entity_id
_entity_poly.type
_entity_poly.pdbx_seq_one_letter_code
_entity_poly.pdbx_strand_id
1 'polypeptide(L)'
;MMHMNILQFLHYFKRAKRINSRLSINKVIVLAPNEGMSKQHLDELALSSIPAAMFEKDRGFGKQQDDVIVIDMNKLKEEGKIKTVSVDSFEQNNLVLVDEGHRGLSGDVWYDYRTRLSEEGFAFEYSATFKQALKANATGNTQQARDARALMEEYGKSIIMDYSYKYFYSDGYGKDYRIYNLQGTVDPEQKHLYLVGCLLSFYQQMKLFEVNADALREFRIEKPLLVFVGNRVTAPVKSSGLSQAEKDLLTDVEEVLLFLNKFLSNRTQSIEH
;
A
#
# COMPACT_ATOMS: atom_id res chain seq x y z
N MET A 1 -2.99 -7.01 -12.52
CA MET A 1 -2.51 -6.00 -13.50
C MET A 1 -1.01 -6.03 -13.71
N MET A 2 -0.20 -5.85 -12.65
CA MET A 2 1.27 -5.81 -12.76
C MET A 2 1.85 -7.01 -13.52
N HIS A 3 1.47 -8.24 -13.15
CA HIS A 3 1.96 -9.46 -13.81
C HIS A 3 1.57 -9.54 -15.29
N MET A 4 0.37 -9.06 -15.65
CA MET A 4 -0.04 -8.97 -17.05
C MET A 4 0.84 -7.99 -17.83
N ASN A 5 1.20 -6.86 -17.23
CA ASN A 5 2.07 -5.87 -17.86
C ASN A 5 3.48 -6.42 -18.07
N ILE A 6 4.03 -7.18 -17.11
CA ILE A 6 5.30 -7.92 -17.29
C ILE A 6 5.21 -8.85 -18.50
N LEU A 7 4.20 -9.74 -18.52
CA LEU A 7 4.04 -10.73 -19.59
C LEU A 7 3.81 -10.07 -20.95
N GLN A 8 2.99 -9.02 -21.00
CA GLN A 8 2.68 -8.28 -22.22
C GLN A 8 3.92 -7.57 -22.77
N PHE A 9 4.67 -6.87 -21.90
CA PHE A 9 5.90 -6.20 -22.29
C PHE A 9 6.90 -7.22 -22.86
N LEU A 10 7.16 -8.31 -22.13
CA LEU A 10 8.10 -9.34 -22.57
C LEU A 10 7.66 -10.00 -23.88
N HIS A 11 6.37 -10.22 -24.08
CA HIS A 11 5.81 -10.74 -25.33
C HIS A 11 6.12 -9.81 -26.52
N TYR A 12 5.80 -8.52 -26.41
CA TYR A 12 6.01 -7.57 -27.50
C TYR A 12 7.48 -7.22 -27.69
N PHE A 13 8.26 -7.17 -26.62
CA PHE A 13 9.70 -6.97 -26.68
C PHE A 13 10.39 -8.08 -27.48
N LYS A 14 10.03 -9.36 -27.23
CA LYS A 14 10.53 -10.51 -28.02
C LYS A 14 10.20 -10.36 -29.50
N ARG A 15 9.02 -9.84 -29.85
CA ARG A 15 8.63 -9.60 -31.25
C ARG A 15 9.41 -8.44 -31.87
N ALA A 16 9.56 -7.33 -31.14
CA ALA A 16 10.34 -6.18 -31.59
C ALA A 16 11.82 -6.56 -31.83
N LYS A 17 12.39 -7.41 -30.97
CA LYS A 17 13.77 -7.91 -31.10
C LYS A 17 14.01 -8.74 -32.36
N ARG A 18 12.97 -9.39 -32.90
CA ARG A 18 13.06 -10.11 -34.19
C ARG A 18 13.21 -9.15 -35.38
N ILE A 19 12.74 -7.91 -35.24
CA ILE A 19 12.82 -6.86 -36.26
C ILE A 19 14.09 -6.02 -36.05
N ASN A 20 14.40 -5.69 -34.81
CA ASN A 20 15.59 -4.95 -34.41
C ASN A 20 16.35 -5.70 -33.33
N SER A 21 17.38 -6.45 -33.73
CA SER A 21 18.20 -7.27 -32.84
C SER A 21 19.03 -6.47 -31.84
N ARG A 22 19.18 -5.15 -32.05
CA ARG A 22 19.89 -4.25 -31.14
C ARG A 22 19.07 -3.91 -29.90
N LEU A 23 17.78 -4.20 -29.88
CA LEU A 23 16.95 -4.01 -28.69
C LEU A 23 17.38 -4.98 -27.59
N SER A 24 17.80 -4.40 -26.46
CA SER A 24 18.07 -5.07 -25.20
C SER A 24 17.21 -4.47 -24.10
N ILE A 25 16.97 -5.26 -23.07
CA ILE A 25 16.46 -4.82 -21.78
C ILE A 25 17.38 -5.51 -20.77
N ASN A 26 17.76 -4.80 -19.70
CA ASN A 26 18.65 -5.34 -18.69
C ASN A 26 17.89 -6.29 -17.77
N LYS A 27 17.05 -5.74 -16.89
CA LYS A 27 16.24 -6.51 -15.95
C LYS A 27 14.81 -6.00 -15.82
N VAL A 28 13.95 -6.85 -15.28
CA VAL A 28 12.66 -6.43 -14.75
C VAL A 28 12.82 -6.16 -13.25
N ILE A 29 12.44 -4.96 -12.79
CA ILE A 29 12.56 -4.53 -11.40
C ILE A 29 11.17 -4.18 -10.87
N VAL A 30 10.76 -4.80 -9.76
CA VAL A 30 9.57 -4.41 -9.01
C VAL A 30 9.99 -3.59 -7.79
N LEU A 31 9.59 -2.33 -7.75
CA LEU A 31 9.81 -1.42 -6.62
C LEU A 31 8.59 -1.47 -5.68
N ALA A 32 8.78 -2.05 -4.50
CA ALA A 32 7.77 -2.16 -3.46
C ALA A 32 7.98 -1.09 -2.37
N PRO A 33 6.91 -0.60 -1.70
CA PRO A 33 7.00 0.50 -0.75
C PRO A 33 7.67 0.15 0.59
N ASN A 34 7.79 -1.14 0.90
CA ASN A 34 8.46 -1.67 2.09
C ASN A 34 8.76 -3.16 1.92
N GLU A 35 9.51 -3.74 2.86
CA GLU A 35 9.87 -5.16 2.86
C GLU A 35 8.66 -6.11 2.95
N GLY A 36 7.60 -5.74 3.67
CA GLY A 36 6.39 -6.56 3.77
C GLY A 36 5.69 -6.73 2.42
N MET A 37 5.50 -5.61 1.71
CA MET A 37 4.97 -5.60 0.35
C MET A 37 5.91 -6.28 -0.64
N SER A 38 7.24 -6.19 -0.44
CA SER A 38 8.20 -6.90 -1.28
C SER A 38 8.00 -8.42 -1.21
N LYS A 39 7.79 -8.96 0.01
CA LYS A 39 7.51 -10.40 0.21
C LYS A 39 6.18 -10.79 -0.43
N GLN A 40 5.15 -9.96 -0.25
CA GLN A 40 3.86 -10.19 -0.90
C GLN A 40 3.98 -10.26 -2.43
N HIS A 41 4.72 -9.34 -3.06
CA HIS A 41 4.97 -9.37 -4.51
C HIS A 41 5.65 -10.67 -4.94
N LEU A 42 6.63 -11.17 -4.18
CA LEU A 42 7.27 -12.46 -4.50
C LEU A 42 6.30 -13.63 -4.43
N ASP A 43 5.49 -13.70 -3.38
CA ASP A 43 4.50 -14.77 -3.22
C ASP A 43 3.48 -14.73 -4.37
N GLU A 44 2.99 -13.54 -4.73
CA GLU A 44 2.01 -13.36 -5.81
C GLU A 44 2.60 -13.63 -7.21
N LEU A 45 3.87 -13.25 -7.45
CA LEU A 45 4.59 -13.58 -8.69
C LEU A 45 4.77 -15.08 -8.84
N ALA A 46 5.10 -15.79 -7.75
CA ALA A 46 5.20 -17.24 -7.73
C ALA A 46 3.85 -17.91 -8.04
N LEU A 47 2.74 -17.42 -7.48
CA LEU A 47 1.37 -17.88 -7.83
C LEU A 47 1.06 -17.69 -9.31
N SER A 48 1.68 -16.70 -9.96
CA SER A 48 1.54 -16.41 -11.38
C SER A 48 2.58 -17.13 -12.25
N SER A 49 3.40 -18.02 -11.67
CA SER A 49 4.51 -18.72 -12.34
C SER A 49 5.52 -17.76 -12.99
N ILE A 50 5.74 -16.60 -12.38
CA ILE A 50 6.77 -15.63 -12.78
C ILE A 50 7.97 -15.79 -11.83
N PRO A 51 9.13 -16.30 -12.32
CA PRO A 51 10.32 -16.42 -11.49
C PRO A 51 10.80 -15.05 -11.03
N ALA A 52 10.94 -14.88 -9.72
CA ALA A 52 11.37 -13.63 -9.12
C ALA A 52 12.21 -13.89 -7.87
N ALA A 53 13.13 -12.97 -7.58
CA ALA A 53 13.95 -13.01 -6.38
C ALA A 53 14.01 -11.65 -5.68
N MET A 54 14.22 -11.67 -4.36
CA MET A 54 14.60 -10.44 -3.64
C MET A 54 15.93 -9.92 -4.17
N PHE A 55 16.07 -8.60 -4.24
CA PHE A 55 17.37 -8.00 -4.45
C PHE A 55 18.32 -8.32 -3.29
N GLU A 56 19.47 -8.92 -3.61
CA GLU A 56 20.55 -9.20 -2.66
C GLU A 56 21.79 -8.40 -3.06
N LYS A 57 22.18 -7.43 -2.23
CA LYS A 57 23.32 -6.55 -2.49
C LYS A 57 24.62 -7.34 -2.73
N ASP A 58 24.85 -8.38 -1.94
CA ASP A 58 26.11 -9.12 -1.94
C ASP A 58 26.28 -10.06 -3.15
N ARG A 59 25.17 -10.45 -3.82
CA ARG A 59 25.25 -11.27 -5.04
C ARG A 59 25.65 -10.47 -6.28
N GLY A 60 25.44 -9.15 -6.25
CA GLY A 60 25.63 -8.26 -7.39
C GLY A 60 24.49 -8.35 -8.41
N PHE A 61 24.03 -7.21 -8.91
CA PHE A 61 22.84 -7.10 -9.75
C PHE A 61 22.93 -7.93 -11.05
N GLY A 62 24.06 -7.84 -11.77
CA GLY A 62 24.28 -8.57 -13.03
C GLY A 62 24.48 -10.09 -12.89
N LYS A 63 24.66 -10.62 -11.68
CA LYS A 63 24.85 -12.07 -11.45
C LYS A 63 23.57 -12.80 -11.04
N GLN A 64 22.51 -12.07 -10.67
CA GLN A 64 21.22 -12.70 -10.42
C GLN A 64 20.68 -13.23 -11.76
N GLN A 65 20.38 -14.53 -11.85
CA GLN A 65 19.84 -15.12 -13.08
C GLN A 65 18.33 -14.89 -13.22
N ASP A 66 17.68 -14.43 -12.16
CA ASP A 66 16.24 -14.16 -12.15
C ASP A 66 15.90 -12.98 -13.07
N ASP A 67 14.88 -13.19 -13.89
CA ASP A 67 14.35 -12.22 -14.84
C ASP A 67 13.68 -11.03 -14.13
N VAL A 68 13.09 -11.27 -12.94
CA VAL A 68 12.41 -10.27 -12.12
C VAL A 68 13.07 -10.13 -10.75
N ILE A 69 13.45 -8.91 -10.39
CA ILE A 69 14.03 -8.56 -9.09
C ILE A 69 13.06 -7.69 -8.31
N VAL A 70 12.72 -8.09 -7.08
CA VAL A 70 11.87 -7.31 -6.18
C VAL A 70 12.74 -6.58 -5.17
N ILE A 71 12.52 -5.28 -5.01
CA ILE A 71 13.27 -4.44 -4.08
C ILE A 71 12.35 -3.50 -3.29
N ASP A 72 12.64 -3.41 -1.99
CA ASP A 72 12.10 -2.39 -1.12
C ASP A 72 12.72 -1.03 -1.47
N MET A 73 11.88 -0.08 -1.88
CA MET A 73 12.32 1.26 -2.25
C MET A 73 13.08 1.99 -1.14
N ASN A 74 12.82 1.69 0.13
CA ASN A 74 13.54 2.32 1.26
C ASN A 74 15.02 1.92 1.30
N LYS A 75 15.41 0.85 0.61
CA LYS A 75 16.79 0.40 0.47
C LYS A 75 17.55 1.16 -0.62
N LEU A 76 16.86 1.89 -1.50
CA LEU A 76 17.49 2.76 -2.51
C LEU A 76 17.94 4.08 -1.88
N LYS A 77 19.18 4.49 -2.15
CA LYS A 77 19.78 5.76 -1.75
C LYS A 77 20.75 6.24 -2.83
N GLU A 78 21.21 7.50 -2.74
CA GLU A 78 22.33 7.98 -3.56
C GLU A 78 23.58 7.14 -3.34
N GLU A 79 23.95 6.97 -2.07
CA GLU A 79 25.12 6.19 -1.66
C GLU A 79 24.71 4.90 -0.97
N GLY A 80 25.28 3.78 -1.42
CA GLY A 80 25.07 2.47 -0.82
C GLY A 80 25.82 2.34 0.52
N LYS A 81 25.10 1.99 1.59
CA LYS A 81 25.63 1.68 2.93
C LYS A 81 25.38 0.22 3.27
N ILE A 82 25.40 -0.17 4.55
CA ILE A 82 25.22 -1.58 4.95
C ILE A 82 23.84 -2.12 4.52
N LYS A 83 22.77 -1.38 4.77
CA LYS A 83 21.38 -1.79 4.46
C LYS A 83 20.82 -1.17 3.17
N THR A 84 21.60 -0.33 2.50
CA THR A 84 21.16 0.43 1.34
C THR A 84 22.06 0.18 0.14
N VAL A 85 21.50 0.37 -1.04
CA VAL A 85 22.16 0.22 -2.32
C VAL A 85 22.02 1.52 -3.10
N SER A 86 23.08 1.87 -3.82
CA SER A 86 23.06 3.04 -4.69
C SER A 86 22.16 2.75 -5.89
N VAL A 87 21.34 3.72 -6.30
CA VAL A 87 20.51 3.61 -7.50
C VAL A 87 21.34 3.34 -8.75
N ASP A 88 22.53 3.92 -8.85
CA ASP A 88 23.43 3.73 -10.00
C ASP A 88 24.00 2.32 -10.10
N SER A 89 23.85 1.49 -9.07
CA SER A 89 24.28 0.09 -9.09
C SER A 89 23.37 -0.82 -9.93
N PHE A 90 22.20 -0.33 -10.35
CA PHE A 90 21.20 -1.11 -11.09
C PHE A 90 21.35 -1.07 -12.60
N GLU A 91 22.41 -0.42 -13.12
CA GLU A 91 22.58 -0.15 -14.56
C GLU A 91 21.31 0.51 -15.17
N GLN A 92 21.35 0.85 -16.46
CA GLN A 92 20.21 1.48 -17.15
C GLN A 92 19.44 0.45 -17.98
N ASN A 93 18.42 0.92 -18.71
CA ASN A 93 17.60 0.14 -19.63
C ASN A 93 16.86 -1.03 -18.96
N ASN A 94 16.23 -0.75 -17.82
CA ASN A 94 15.39 -1.70 -17.09
C ASN A 94 13.90 -1.53 -17.41
N LEU A 95 13.14 -2.60 -17.24
CA LEU A 95 11.68 -2.52 -17.11
C LEU A 95 11.35 -2.36 -15.63
N VAL A 96 10.88 -1.20 -15.22
CA VAL A 96 10.59 -0.88 -13.82
C VAL A 96 9.08 -0.90 -13.58
N LEU A 97 8.65 -1.58 -12.52
CA LEU A 97 7.26 -1.65 -12.08
C LEU A 97 7.19 -1.04 -10.68
N VAL A 98 6.53 0.10 -10.55
CA VAL A 98 6.51 0.85 -9.29
C VAL A 98 5.16 0.75 -8.62
N ASP A 99 5.16 0.12 -7.45
CA ASP A 99 4.01 0.06 -6.57
C ASP A 99 3.90 1.33 -5.70
N GLU A 100 2.67 1.75 -5.44
CA GLU A 100 2.33 3.00 -4.75
C GLU A 100 3.02 4.25 -5.32
N GLY A 101 3.01 4.40 -6.66
CA GLY A 101 3.71 5.47 -7.37
C GLY A 101 3.29 6.90 -6.99
N HIS A 102 2.14 7.09 -6.34
CA HIS A 102 1.75 8.42 -5.83
C HIS A 102 2.71 8.98 -4.78
N ARG A 103 3.51 8.15 -4.09
CA ARG A 103 4.52 8.61 -3.14
C ARG A 103 5.58 9.48 -3.80
N GLY A 104 5.80 9.30 -5.10
CA GLY A 104 6.68 10.15 -5.91
C GLY A 104 6.23 11.59 -6.07
N LEU A 105 4.94 11.85 -5.93
CA LEU A 105 4.36 13.18 -6.14
C LEU A 105 4.57 14.11 -4.96
N SER A 106 5.07 13.59 -3.83
CA SER A 106 5.27 14.34 -2.57
C SER A 106 6.56 15.19 -2.56
N GLY A 107 7.29 15.29 -3.68
CA GLY A 107 8.56 16.02 -3.77
C GLY A 107 9.75 15.29 -3.15
N ASP A 108 9.65 13.97 -3.01
CA ASP A 108 10.71 13.12 -2.47
C ASP A 108 11.69 12.67 -3.58
N VAL A 109 12.89 12.22 -3.20
CA VAL A 109 13.97 11.74 -4.09
C VAL A 109 13.53 10.53 -4.94
N TRP A 110 12.38 9.94 -4.62
CA TRP A 110 11.75 8.85 -5.36
C TRP A 110 11.61 9.11 -6.85
N TYR A 111 11.23 10.33 -7.26
CA TYR A 111 10.98 10.62 -8.68
C TYR A 111 12.27 10.56 -9.49
N ASP A 112 13.36 11.01 -8.89
CA ASP A 112 14.69 10.87 -9.48
C ASP A 112 15.09 9.39 -9.57
N TYR A 113 14.93 8.64 -8.49
CA TYR A 113 15.33 7.23 -8.42
C TYR A 113 14.60 6.36 -9.44
N ARG A 114 13.28 6.51 -9.56
CA ARG A 114 12.51 5.75 -10.57
C ARG A 114 12.96 6.13 -11.98
N THR A 115 13.22 7.42 -12.23
CA THR A 115 13.60 7.92 -13.56
C THR A 115 14.94 7.34 -13.97
N ARG A 116 15.93 7.36 -13.08
CA ARG A 116 17.27 6.77 -13.30
C ARG A 116 17.22 5.26 -13.51
N LEU A 117 16.42 4.54 -12.71
CA LEU A 117 16.27 3.08 -12.87
C LEU A 117 15.68 2.70 -14.22
N SER A 118 14.75 3.51 -14.72
CA SER A 118 14.10 3.30 -16.03
C SER A 118 14.76 4.07 -17.18
N GLU A 119 15.92 4.69 -16.96
CA GLU A 119 16.60 5.47 -17.99
C GLU A 119 16.92 4.58 -19.19
N GLU A 120 16.60 5.01 -20.41
CA GLU A 120 16.62 4.23 -21.66
C GLU A 120 15.69 2.99 -21.71
N GLY A 121 14.98 2.70 -20.62
CA GLY A 121 14.09 1.55 -20.46
C GLY A 121 12.61 1.95 -20.50
N PHE A 122 11.82 1.33 -19.61
CA PHE A 122 10.39 1.58 -19.52
C PHE A 122 9.88 1.45 -18.08
N ALA A 123 8.90 2.26 -17.69
CA ALA A 123 8.29 2.19 -16.36
C ALA A 123 6.77 2.02 -16.44
N PHE A 124 6.25 1.08 -15.65
CA PHE A 124 4.83 1.02 -15.28
C PHE A 124 4.67 1.47 -13.84
N GLU A 125 3.68 2.32 -13.58
CA GLU A 125 3.40 2.81 -12.23
C GLU A 125 1.96 2.51 -11.83
N TYR A 126 1.80 2.06 -10.59
CA TYR A 126 0.52 1.66 -10.03
C TYR A 126 0.21 2.54 -8.83
N SER A 127 -0.99 3.10 -8.79
CA SER A 127 -1.41 3.95 -7.68
C SER A 127 -2.92 3.98 -7.53
N ALA A 128 -3.39 3.80 -6.30
CA ALA A 128 -4.80 3.91 -5.95
C ALA A 128 -5.25 5.37 -5.69
N THR A 129 -4.36 6.24 -5.23
CA THR A 129 -4.69 7.59 -4.70
C THR A 129 -4.10 8.73 -5.53
N PHE A 130 -3.68 8.44 -6.76
CA PHE A 130 -3.00 9.37 -7.65
C PHE A 130 -3.68 10.75 -7.77
N LYS A 131 -5.01 10.77 -7.98
CA LYS A 131 -5.81 12.00 -8.13
C LYS A 131 -5.80 12.90 -6.89
N GLN A 132 -5.69 12.32 -5.70
CA GLN A 132 -5.69 13.07 -4.43
C GLN A 132 -4.32 13.69 -4.17
N ALA A 133 -3.25 12.90 -4.37
CA ALA A 133 -1.87 13.36 -4.20
C ALA A 133 -1.53 14.55 -5.12
N LEU A 134 -2.01 14.53 -6.37
CA LEU A 134 -1.79 15.63 -7.32
C LEU A 134 -2.47 16.94 -6.92
N LYS A 135 -3.71 16.88 -6.41
CA LYS A 135 -4.48 18.09 -6.08
C LYS A 135 -3.91 18.85 -4.88
N ALA A 136 -3.41 18.13 -3.87
CA ALA A 136 -2.86 18.75 -2.67
C ALA A 136 -1.64 19.63 -2.99
N ASN A 137 -0.78 19.17 -3.90
CA ASN A 137 0.52 19.80 -4.17
C ASN A 137 0.46 20.89 -5.25
N ALA A 138 -0.60 20.95 -6.05
CA ALA A 138 -0.75 21.89 -7.18
C ALA A 138 -1.36 23.25 -6.82
N THR A 139 -1.68 23.49 -5.55
CA THR A 139 -2.39 24.70 -5.07
C THR A 139 -1.41 25.84 -4.74
N GLY A 140 -1.70 27.06 -5.20
CA GLY A 140 -0.88 28.25 -4.95
C GLY A 140 0.03 28.65 -6.12
N ASN A 141 0.93 29.62 -5.89
CA ASN A 141 1.81 30.20 -6.92
C ASN A 141 3.31 29.99 -6.65
N THR A 142 3.66 29.09 -5.73
CA THR A 142 5.05 28.74 -5.41
C THR A 142 5.70 27.93 -6.55
N GLN A 143 7.03 27.86 -6.57
CA GLN A 143 7.74 27.00 -7.52
C GLN A 143 7.31 25.54 -7.38
N GLN A 144 7.19 25.04 -6.14
CA GLN A 144 6.66 23.70 -5.84
C GLN A 144 5.28 23.46 -6.44
N ALA A 145 4.37 24.44 -6.38
CA ALA A 145 3.03 24.30 -6.96
C ALA A 145 3.08 24.25 -8.50
N ARG A 146 4.03 24.94 -9.13
CA ARG A 146 4.27 24.87 -10.58
C ARG A 146 4.84 23.52 -10.99
N ASP A 147 5.84 23.03 -10.24
CA ASP A 147 6.46 21.71 -10.48
C ASP A 147 5.42 20.59 -10.33
N ALA A 148 4.59 20.66 -9.28
CA ALA A 148 3.50 19.72 -9.07
C ALA A 148 2.44 19.75 -10.20
N ARG A 149 2.17 20.92 -10.80
CA ARG A 149 1.30 21.03 -11.99
C ARG A 149 1.93 20.43 -13.23
N ALA A 150 3.21 20.68 -13.47
CA ALA A 150 3.93 20.07 -14.59
C ALA A 150 3.93 18.54 -14.48
N LEU A 151 4.19 18.03 -13.28
CA LEU A 151 4.11 16.61 -12.96
C LEU A 151 2.68 16.07 -13.18
N MET A 152 1.66 16.81 -12.73
CA MET A 152 0.26 16.45 -12.98
C MET A 152 -0.06 16.32 -14.47
N GLU A 153 0.44 17.23 -15.32
CA GLU A 153 0.24 17.17 -16.76
C GLU A 153 0.96 15.97 -17.40
N GLU A 154 2.21 15.71 -17.01
CA GLU A 154 2.99 14.57 -17.52
C GLU A 154 2.28 13.26 -17.21
N TYR A 155 1.92 13.06 -15.94
CA TYR A 155 1.24 11.85 -15.53
C TYR A 155 -0.16 11.75 -16.11
N GLY A 156 -0.92 12.84 -16.17
CA GLY A 156 -2.25 12.86 -16.77
C GLY A 156 -2.25 12.37 -18.22
N LYS A 157 -1.18 12.66 -18.98
CA LYS A 157 -0.98 12.17 -20.36
C LYS A 157 -0.47 10.72 -20.42
N SER A 158 0.03 10.18 -19.31
CA SER A 158 0.68 8.87 -19.23
C SER A 158 -0.23 7.78 -18.65
N ILE A 159 -1.48 8.11 -18.27
CA ILE A 159 -2.44 7.11 -17.76
C ILE A 159 -2.95 6.25 -18.93
N ILE A 160 -2.51 5.00 -18.96
CA ILE A 160 -2.98 4.00 -19.94
C ILE A 160 -4.22 3.24 -19.47
N MET A 161 -4.52 3.25 -18.16
CA MET A 161 -5.68 2.57 -17.57
C MET A 161 -6.12 3.24 -16.27
N ASP A 162 -7.41 3.54 -16.13
CA ASP A 162 -8.05 4.00 -14.88
C ASP A 162 -9.15 3.01 -14.48
N TYR A 163 -8.84 2.14 -13.51
CA TYR A 163 -9.81 1.19 -12.95
C TYR A 163 -10.36 1.73 -11.63
N SER A 164 -11.33 2.63 -11.74
CA SER A 164 -11.92 3.31 -10.59
C SER A 164 -12.70 2.37 -9.67
N TYR A 165 -12.84 2.75 -8.39
CA TYR A 165 -13.59 1.99 -7.39
C TYR A 165 -15.03 1.67 -7.80
N LYS A 166 -15.68 2.55 -8.59
CA LYS A 166 -17.02 2.29 -9.15
C LYS A 166 -17.07 0.96 -9.90
N TYR A 167 -16.12 0.74 -10.81
CA TYR A 167 -16.06 -0.49 -11.60
C TYR A 167 -15.58 -1.67 -10.76
N PHE A 168 -14.56 -1.47 -9.92
CA PHE A 168 -14.08 -2.49 -8.98
C PHE A 168 -15.22 -3.05 -8.09
N TYR A 169 -16.10 -2.17 -7.59
CA TYR A 169 -17.27 -2.56 -6.82
C TYR A 169 -18.34 -3.24 -7.69
N SER A 170 -18.67 -2.67 -8.86
CA SER A 170 -19.65 -3.26 -9.78
C SER A 170 -19.25 -4.64 -10.29
N ASP A 171 -17.95 -4.93 -10.38
CA ASP A 171 -17.40 -6.23 -10.79
C ASP A 171 -17.34 -7.24 -9.63
N GLY A 172 -17.77 -6.86 -8.42
CA GLY A 172 -17.87 -7.73 -7.25
C GLY A 172 -16.61 -7.83 -6.39
N TYR A 173 -15.57 -7.02 -6.67
CA TYR A 173 -14.35 -6.99 -5.85
C TYR A 173 -14.40 -5.96 -4.70
N GLY A 174 -15.30 -4.98 -4.81
CA GLY A 174 -15.49 -3.96 -3.78
C GLY A 174 -16.06 -4.49 -2.49
N LYS A 175 -15.80 -3.78 -1.39
CA LYS A 175 -16.38 -4.07 -0.08
C LYS A 175 -17.56 -3.15 0.17
N ASP A 176 -18.65 -3.70 0.69
CA ASP A 176 -19.70 -2.88 1.28
C ASP A 176 -19.14 -2.14 2.49
N TYR A 177 -19.36 -0.82 2.53
CA TYR A 177 -18.97 0.01 3.67
C TYR A 177 -20.20 0.69 4.27
N ARG A 178 -20.18 0.85 5.58
CA ARG A 178 -21.18 1.63 6.32
C ARG A 178 -20.43 2.69 7.10
N ILE A 179 -20.63 3.95 6.72
CA ILE A 179 -20.09 5.10 7.45
C ILE A 179 -21.23 5.64 8.29
N TYR A 180 -21.07 5.58 9.61
CA TYR A 180 -22.01 6.17 10.54
C TYR A 180 -21.54 7.58 10.88
N ASN A 181 -22.28 8.59 10.40
CA ASN A 181 -22.03 9.98 10.75
C ASN A 181 -22.55 10.21 12.18
N LEU A 182 -21.71 9.90 13.16
CA LEU A 182 -22.01 10.23 14.56
C LEU A 182 -21.89 11.76 14.73
N GLN A 183 -22.82 12.38 15.47
CA GLN A 183 -22.77 13.83 15.72
C GLN A 183 -21.52 14.20 16.53
N GLY A 184 -21.02 15.44 16.38
CA GLY A 184 -19.72 15.88 16.91
C GLY A 184 -19.54 15.76 18.44
N THR A 185 -20.62 15.64 19.19
CA THR A 185 -20.63 15.25 20.61
C THR A 185 -21.24 13.86 20.73
N VAL A 186 -20.48 12.82 20.39
CA VAL A 186 -20.92 11.44 20.62
C VAL A 186 -20.95 11.21 22.12
N ASP A 187 -22.14 10.99 22.65
CA ASP A 187 -22.32 10.59 24.03
C ASP A 187 -21.49 9.31 24.33
N PRO A 188 -20.79 9.22 25.48
CA PRO A 188 -19.96 8.05 25.79
C PRO A 188 -20.70 6.70 25.72
N GLU A 189 -22.01 6.66 26.00
CA GLU A 189 -22.80 5.42 25.84
C GLU A 189 -23.06 5.12 24.38
N GLN A 190 -23.38 6.12 23.56
CA GLN A 190 -23.51 5.95 22.10
C GLN A 190 -22.20 5.48 21.46
N LYS A 191 -21.05 6.05 21.86
CA LYS A 191 -19.73 5.60 21.41
C LYS A 191 -19.49 4.15 21.81
N HIS A 192 -19.84 3.78 23.04
CA HIS A 192 -19.70 2.41 23.52
C HIS A 192 -20.57 1.44 22.71
N LEU A 193 -21.87 1.73 22.55
CA LEU A 193 -22.80 0.92 21.76
C LEU A 193 -22.33 0.75 20.31
N TYR A 194 -21.84 1.83 19.70
CA TYR A 194 -21.27 1.79 18.35
C TYR A 194 -20.10 0.80 18.27
N LEU A 195 -19.15 0.89 19.19
CA LEU A 195 -17.98 0.00 19.22
C LEU A 195 -18.37 -1.46 19.53
N VAL A 196 -19.37 -1.69 20.38
CA VAL A 196 -19.96 -3.03 20.61
C VAL A 196 -20.56 -3.58 19.32
N GLY A 197 -21.33 -2.77 18.59
CA GLY A 197 -21.89 -3.14 17.29
C GLY A 197 -20.81 -3.50 16.25
N CYS A 198 -19.71 -2.73 16.21
CA CYS A 198 -18.55 -3.06 15.37
C CYS A 198 -17.91 -4.41 15.76
N LEU A 199 -17.74 -4.66 17.07
CA LEU A 199 -17.17 -5.91 17.56
C LEU A 199 -18.08 -7.12 17.26
N LEU A 200 -19.39 -6.97 17.41
CA LEU A 200 -20.37 -8.01 17.08
C LEU A 200 -20.36 -8.32 15.57
N SER A 201 -20.33 -7.29 14.73
CA SER A 201 -20.22 -7.44 13.27
C SER A 201 -18.93 -8.18 12.89
N PHE A 202 -17.80 -7.80 13.49
CA PHE A 202 -16.53 -8.50 13.28
C PHE A 202 -16.59 -9.97 13.73
N TYR A 203 -17.17 -10.25 14.89
CA TYR A 203 -17.35 -11.62 15.38
C TYR A 203 -18.22 -12.45 14.42
N GLN A 204 -19.30 -11.89 13.89
CA GLN A 204 -20.15 -12.57 12.90
C GLN A 204 -19.38 -12.88 11.62
N GLN A 205 -18.58 -11.93 11.11
CA GLN A 205 -17.71 -12.14 9.94
C GLN A 205 -16.70 -13.26 10.20
N MET A 206 -16.04 -13.23 11.35
CA MET A 206 -15.09 -14.27 11.79
C MET A 206 -15.76 -15.65 11.88
N LYS A 207 -16.93 -15.74 12.49
CA LYS A 207 -17.68 -16.99 12.62
C LYS A 207 -18.09 -17.54 11.25
N LEU A 208 -18.55 -16.69 10.34
CA LEU A 208 -18.89 -17.10 8.97
C LEU A 208 -17.66 -17.60 8.21
N PHE A 209 -16.53 -16.91 8.35
CA PHE A 209 -15.26 -17.31 7.74
C PHE A 209 -14.81 -18.70 8.23
N GLU A 210 -14.91 -18.97 9.53
CA GLU A 210 -14.48 -20.25 10.12
C GLU A 210 -15.46 -21.40 9.86
N VAL A 211 -16.78 -21.16 9.99
CA VAL A 211 -17.81 -22.21 9.86
C VAL A 211 -18.10 -22.54 8.39
N ASN A 212 -18.06 -21.55 7.50
CA ASN A 212 -18.40 -21.73 6.09
C ASN A 212 -17.17 -21.73 5.17
N ALA A 213 -15.98 -22.06 5.70
CA ALA A 213 -14.72 -22.00 4.97
C ALA A 213 -14.78 -22.73 3.62
N ASP A 214 -15.38 -23.93 3.56
CA ASP A 214 -15.50 -24.71 2.32
C ASP A 214 -16.36 -24.03 1.26
N ALA A 215 -17.51 -23.47 1.66
CA ALA A 215 -18.41 -22.76 0.76
C ALA A 215 -17.82 -21.43 0.28
N LEU A 216 -16.95 -20.80 1.09
CA LEU A 216 -16.30 -19.53 0.78
C LEU A 216 -14.95 -19.68 0.04
N ARG A 217 -14.42 -20.91 -0.06
CA ARG A 217 -13.09 -21.20 -0.62
C ARG A 217 -12.90 -20.71 -2.05
N GLU A 218 -13.92 -20.83 -2.90
CA GLU A 218 -13.86 -20.40 -4.30
C GLU A 218 -13.65 -18.88 -4.44
N PHE A 219 -14.18 -18.11 -3.49
CA PHE A 219 -14.06 -16.67 -3.47
C PHE A 219 -12.70 -16.18 -2.95
N ARG A 220 -11.86 -17.09 -2.41
CA ARG A 220 -10.54 -16.76 -1.82
C ARG A 220 -10.60 -15.56 -0.88
N ILE A 221 -11.64 -15.52 -0.05
CA ILE A 221 -11.80 -14.49 0.97
C ILE A 221 -10.70 -14.69 2.01
N GLU A 222 -10.00 -13.62 2.35
CA GLU A 222 -9.00 -13.64 3.43
C GLU A 222 -9.66 -13.49 4.80
N LYS A 223 -8.93 -13.89 5.84
CA LYS A 223 -9.40 -13.77 7.23
C LYS A 223 -9.85 -12.33 7.52
N PRO A 224 -11.07 -12.11 8.06
CA PRO A 224 -11.53 -10.77 8.42
C PRO A 224 -10.54 -10.02 9.32
N LEU A 225 -10.38 -8.72 9.05
CA LEU A 225 -9.50 -7.83 9.78
C LEU A 225 -10.29 -6.72 10.44
N LEU A 226 -10.13 -6.56 11.76
CA LEU A 226 -10.63 -5.42 12.51
C LEU A 226 -9.51 -4.39 12.65
N VAL A 227 -9.77 -3.15 12.24
CA VAL A 227 -8.82 -2.03 12.32
C VAL A 227 -9.44 -0.90 13.12
N PHE A 228 -8.71 -0.40 14.11
CA PHE A 228 -9.00 0.85 14.78
C PHE A 228 -8.11 1.95 14.19
N VAL A 229 -8.73 2.99 13.66
CA VAL A 229 -8.02 4.14 13.09
C VAL A 229 -8.17 5.32 14.05
N GLY A 230 -7.07 5.72 14.67
CA GLY A 230 -6.98 6.84 15.59
C GLY A 230 -5.99 7.91 15.09
N ASN A 231 -5.94 9.03 15.78
CA ASN A 231 -5.05 10.15 15.50
C ASN A 231 -3.71 10.10 16.25
N ARG A 232 -3.62 9.39 17.39
CA ARG A 232 -2.49 9.38 18.35
C ARG A 232 -2.23 7.99 18.92
N VAL A 233 -0.99 7.50 18.73
CA VAL A 233 -0.56 6.15 19.16
C VAL A 233 0.20 6.16 20.50
N THR A 234 0.94 7.23 20.83
CA THR A 234 1.74 7.33 22.07
C THR A 234 1.71 8.74 22.67
N ALA A 235 1.07 8.89 23.82
CA ALA A 235 1.17 9.96 24.80
C ALA A 235 1.05 9.29 26.18
N PRO A 236 1.86 9.66 27.18
CA PRO A 236 2.08 8.80 28.35
C PRO A 236 1.00 8.99 29.43
N VAL A 237 0.44 7.88 29.94
CA VAL A 237 -0.16 7.85 31.28
C VAL A 237 0.81 7.16 32.24
N LYS A 238 1.28 7.90 33.26
CA LYS A 238 1.83 7.28 34.47
C LYS A 238 0.86 7.53 35.64
N SER A 239 0.08 6.48 35.91
CA SER A 239 -0.40 6.02 37.21
C SER A 239 -0.89 7.03 38.28
N SER A 240 -2.12 6.77 38.70
CA SER A 240 -2.69 6.81 40.07
C SER A 240 -2.64 8.09 40.92
N GLY A 241 -2.53 9.28 40.32
CA GLY A 241 -2.67 10.54 41.07
C GLY A 241 -3.18 11.75 40.26
N LEU A 242 -3.69 11.56 39.05
CA LEU A 242 -3.92 12.65 38.08
C LEU A 242 -5.31 13.31 38.17
N SER A 243 -5.34 14.61 37.94
CA SER A 243 -6.53 15.47 37.87
C SER A 243 -7.19 15.44 36.48
N GLN A 244 -8.39 16.02 36.36
CA GLN A 244 -9.30 15.76 35.25
C GLN A 244 -8.79 16.26 33.87
N ALA A 245 -8.00 17.34 33.81
CA ALA A 245 -7.41 17.85 32.57
C ALA A 245 -6.22 16.99 32.05
N GLU A 246 -5.66 16.13 32.91
CA GLU A 246 -4.51 15.27 32.57
C GLU A 246 -4.96 13.93 31.97
N LYS A 247 -6.27 13.60 32.09
CA LYS A 247 -6.95 12.48 31.42
C LYS A 247 -7.41 12.81 29.99
N ASP A 248 -7.48 14.09 29.61
CA ASP A 248 -7.85 14.55 28.26
C ASP A 248 -6.75 14.28 27.19
N LEU A 249 -5.69 13.57 27.58
CA LEU A 249 -4.52 13.20 26.78
C LEU A 249 -4.40 11.68 26.56
N LEU A 250 -5.48 10.90 26.73
CA LEU A 250 -5.50 9.48 26.39
C LEU A 250 -5.17 9.30 24.90
N THR A 251 -4.32 8.31 24.63
CA THR A 251 -4.09 7.85 23.27
C THR A 251 -5.32 7.11 22.75
N ASP A 252 -5.52 7.09 21.44
CA ASP A 252 -6.61 6.29 20.85
C ASP A 252 -6.45 4.80 21.19
N VAL A 253 -5.22 4.35 21.43
CA VAL A 253 -4.91 2.99 21.88
C VAL A 253 -5.49 2.73 23.27
N GLU A 254 -5.29 3.63 24.22
CA GLU A 254 -5.84 3.49 25.57
C GLU A 254 -7.37 3.54 25.56
N GLU A 255 -7.98 4.35 24.70
CA GLU A 255 -9.44 4.35 24.54
C GLU A 255 -9.97 2.99 24.07
N VAL A 256 -9.29 2.37 23.10
CA VAL A 256 -9.64 1.02 22.63
C VAL A 256 -9.47 0.00 23.75
N LEU A 257 -8.38 0.06 24.52
CA LEU A 257 -8.16 -0.84 25.65
C LEU A 257 -9.20 -0.67 26.76
N LEU A 258 -9.59 0.57 27.08
CA LEU A 258 -10.65 0.85 28.05
C LEU A 258 -12.01 0.37 27.56
N PHE A 259 -12.30 0.53 26.26
CA PHE A 259 -13.49 -0.04 25.63
C PHE A 259 -13.52 -1.57 25.80
N LEU A 260 -12.44 -2.25 25.42
CA LEU A 260 -12.34 -3.72 25.54
C LEU A 260 -12.45 -4.17 26.99
N ASN A 261 -11.79 -3.48 27.92
CA ASN A 261 -11.88 -3.79 29.34
C ASN A 261 -13.31 -3.64 29.88
N LYS A 262 -14.00 -2.55 29.51
CA LYS A 262 -15.41 -2.32 29.89
C LYS A 262 -16.33 -3.41 29.34
N PHE A 263 -16.16 -3.76 28.07
CA PHE A 263 -16.94 -4.81 27.40
C PHE A 263 -16.70 -6.19 28.05
N LEU A 264 -15.44 -6.55 28.32
CA LEU A 264 -15.09 -7.88 28.84
C LEU A 264 -15.40 -8.03 30.34
N SER A 265 -15.32 -6.95 31.12
CA SER A 265 -15.50 -7.01 32.58
C SER A 265 -16.96 -6.99 33.01
N ASN A 266 -17.89 -6.48 32.18
CA ASN A 266 -19.30 -6.38 32.53
C ASN A 266 -20.17 -7.20 31.57
N ARG A 267 -20.21 -8.52 31.82
CA ARG A 267 -20.94 -9.48 30.99
C ARG A 267 -22.44 -9.20 30.92
N THR A 268 -23.08 -8.82 32.02
CA THR A 268 -24.52 -8.55 32.05
C THR A 268 -24.86 -7.38 31.13
N GLN A 269 -24.15 -6.26 31.27
CA GLN A 269 -24.35 -5.08 30.44
C GLN A 269 -24.05 -5.34 28.96
N SER A 270 -23.11 -6.24 28.66
CA SER A 270 -22.72 -6.57 27.29
C SER A 270 -23.67 -7.57 26.59
N ILE A 271 -24.61 -8.16 27.33
CA ILE A 271 -25.64 -9.07 26.79
C ILE A 271 -27.01 -8.37 26.71
N GLU A 272 -27.29 -7.42 27.61
CA GLU A 272 -28.58 -6.70 27.67
C GLU A 272 -28.74 -5.58 26.63
N HIS A 273 -27.64 -5.11 26.04
CA HIS A 273 -27.61 -4.13 24.93
C HIS A 273 -27.20 -4.79 23.61
#